data_AF-A0A535UEN6-F1
#
_entry.id   AF-A0A535UEN6-F1
#
_cell.length_a   1.000
_cell.length_b   1.000
_cell.length_c   1.000
_cell.angle_alpha   90.00
_cell.angle_beta   90.00
_cell.angle_gamma   90.00
#
_symmetry.space_group_name_H-M   'P 1'
#
loop_
_entity.id
_entity.type
_entity.pdbx_description
1 polymer ?
#
loop_
_entity_poly.entity_id
_entity_poly.type
_entity_poly.pdbx_seq_one_letter_code
_entity_poly.pdbx_strand_id
1 'polypeptide(L)'
;MRTARRRHRGERGVTLVEMLVTVAVMGAGIAAMLGGFAGAERSAAAARSQAALTDALRSASDEVTTAPYAPCAGFASGVAYAVAVPGVTASVSAVVRPAAPPVLGAAGAPVAASAILCDVTRGTVAGSSCTPDAGQVCDYGIQRVTVTVSAAGRTLSRDVWKGAGT
;
A
#
# COMPACT_ATOMS: atom_id res chain seq x y z
N MET A 1 -73.51 -16.39 -46.00
CA MET A 1 -73.07 -16.46 -44.59
C MET A 1 -71.77 -17.27 -44.53
N ARG A 2 -70.64 -16.63 -44.18
CA ARG A 2 -69.33 -17.31 -44.03
C ARG A 2 -69.17 -17.76 -42.58
N THR A 3 -69.05 -19.05 -42.36
CA THR A 3 -68.77 -19.66 -41.05
C THR A 3 -67.33 -19.36 -40.65
N ALA A 4 -67.16 -18.47 -39.66
CA ALA A 4 -65.86 -18.21 -39.04
C ALA A 4 -65.43 -19.45 -38.23
N ARG A 5 -64.45 -20.19 -38.74
CA ARG A 5 -63.72 -21.20 -37.96
C ARG A 5 -62.99 -20.47 -36.84
N ARG A 6 -63.55 -20.51 -35.62
CA ARG A 6 -62.83 -20.17 -34.40
C ARG A 6 -61.64 -21.13 -34.29
N ARG A 7 -60.44 -20.62 -34.57
CA ARG A 7 -59.19 -21.27 -34.15
C ARG A 7 -59.22 -21.27 -32.62
N HIS A 8 -59.49 -22.42 -32.00
CA HIS A 8 -59.03 -22.69 -30.64
C HIS A 8 -57.50 -22.62 -30.67
N ARG A 9 -56.97 -21.42 -30.39
CA ARG A 9 -55.56 -21.26 -30.05
C ARG A 9 -55.38 -22.04 -28.76
N GLY A 10 -54.55 -23.07 -28.84
CA GLY A 10 -54.37 -24.06 -27.81
C GLY A 10 -54.16 -23.44 -26.44
N GLU A 11 -55.13 -23.64 -25.56
CA GLU A 11 -54.91 -23.83 -24.14
C GLU A 11 -54.10 -25.14 -24.00
N ARG A 12 -52.81 -25.08 -24.36
CA ARG A 12 -51.89 -26.17 -24.04
C ARG A 12 -51.71 -26.12 -22.53
N GLY A 13 -52.40 -26.99 -21.83
CA GLY A 13 -52.19 -27.21 -20.39
C GLY A 13 -50.70 -27.40 -20.17
N VAL A 14 -50.10 -26.53 -19.35
CA VAL A 14 -48.70 -26.61 -18.99
C VAL A 14 -48.47 -28.00 -18.40
N THR A 15 -47.62 -28.79 -19.02
CA THR A 15 -47.39 -30.16 -18.54
C THR A 15 -46.65 -30.09 -17.20
N LEU A 16 -46.92 -31.02 -16.28
CA LEU A 16 -46.25 -31.06 -14.97
C LEU A 16 -44.72 -31.11 -15.12
N VAL A 17 -44.24 -31.79 -16.17
CA VAL A 17 -42.82 -31.87 -16.52
C VAL A 17 -42.26 -30.50 -16.92
N GLU A 18 -42.99 -29.70 -17.69
CA GLU A 18 -42.57 -28.35 -18.11
C GLU A 18 -42.44 -27.40 -16.91
N MET A 19 -43.38 -27.46 -15.97
CA MET A 19 -43.26 -26.71 -14.71
C MET A 19 -42.08 -27.19 -13.85
N LEU A 20 -41.83 -28.50 -13.80
CA LEU A 20 -40.70 -29.05 -13.03
C LEU A 20 -39.35 -28.61 -13.60
N VAL A 21 -39.21 -28.64 -14.94
CA VAL A 21 -37.98 -28.19 -15.62
C VAL A 21 -37.76 -26.69 -15.43
N THR A 22 -38.80 -25.86 -15.54
CA THR A 22 -38.65 -24.40 -15.36
C THR A 22 -38.20 -24.07 -13.93
N VAL A 23 -38.80 -24.69 -12.92
CA VAL A 23 -38.37 -24.51 -11.51
C VAL A 23 -36.95 -25.01 -11.30
N ALA A 24 -36.56 -26.15 -11.91
CA ALA A 24 -35.19 -26.67 -11.80
C ALA A 24 -34.16 -25.70 -12.41
N VAL A 25 -34.43 -25.14 -13.59
CA VAL A 25 -33.54 -24.17 -14.25
C VAL A 25 -33.47 -22.86 -13.47
N MET A 26 -34.60 -22.35 -12.97
CA MET A 26 -34.60 -21.15 -12.11
C MET A 26 -33.81 -21.38 -10.82
N GLY A 27 -34.00 -22.54 -10.17
CA GLY A 27 -33.28 -22.90 -8.96
C GLY A 27 -31.76 -22.95 -9.18
N ALA A 28 -31.32 -23.60 -10.27
CA ALA A 28 -29.89 -23.63 -10.63
C ALA A 28 -29.34 -22.23 -10.92
N GLY A 29 -30.11 -21.38 -11.62
CA GLY A 29 -29.74 -19.99 -11.89
C GLY A 29 -29.56 -19.17 -10.61
N ILE A 30 -30.50 -19.26 -9.68
CA ILE A 30 -30.43 -18.56 -8.38
C ILE A 30 -29.23 -19.03 -7.57
N ALA A 31 -28.98 -20.35 -7.51
CA ALA A 31 -27.82 -20.90 -6.80
C ALA A 31 -26.49 -20.39 -7.36
N ALA A 32 -26.36 -20.33 -8.69
CA ALA A 32 -25.18 -19.78 -9.36
C ALA A 32 -24.97 -18.28 -9.03
N MET A 33 -26.06 -17.48 -9.04
CA MET A 33 -26.00 -16.07 -8.69
C MET A 33 -25.55 -15.87 -7.23
N LEU A 34 -26.12 -16.62 -6.28
CA LEU A 34 -25.74 -16.55 -4.87
C LEU A 34 -24.26 -16.91 -4.65
N GLY A 35 -23.77 -17.94 -5.34
CA GLY A 35 -22.34 -18.28 -5.35
C GLY A 35 -21.47 -17.14 -5.87
N GLY A 36 -21.92 -16.46 -6.93
CA GLY A 36 -21.26 -15.27 -7.48
C GLY A 36 -21.18 -14.11 -6.48
N PHE A 37 -22.29 -13.79 -5.80
CA PHE A 37 -22.32 -12.72 -4.79
C PHE A 37 -21.40 -13.01 -3.60
N ALA A 38 -21.41 -14.25 -3.09
CA ALA A 38 -20.51 -14.65 -2.01
C ALA A 38 -19.02 -14.56 -2.40
N GLY A 39 -18.69 -14.73 -3.68
CA GLY A 39 -17.35 -14.48 -4.21
C GLY A 39 -17.02 -12.99 -4.25
N ALA A 40 -17.94 -12.17 -4.75
CA ALA A 40 -17.77 -10.72 -4.85
C ALA A 40 -17.61 -10.05 -3.48
N GLU A 41 -18.33 -10.51 -2.45
CA GLU A 41 -18.18 -9.99 -1.09
C GLU A 41 -16.79 -10.28 -0.50
N ARG A 42 -16.28 -11.50 -0.71
CA ARG A 42 -14.93 -11.88 -0.26
C ARG A 42 -13.85 -11.09 -0.96
N SER A 43 -13.98 -10.87 -2.28
CA SER A 43 -13.04 -10.04 -3.02
C SER A 43 -13.10 -8.57 -2.59
N ALA A 44 -14.30 -8.04 -2.34
CA ALA A 44 -14.47 -6.69 -1.80
C ALA A 44 -13.83 -6.53 -0.42
N ALA A 45 -13.98 -7.51 0.47
CA ALA A 45 -13.33 -7.49 1.78
C ALA A 45 -11.80 -7.53 1.68
N ALA A 46 -11.25 -8.33 0.76
CA ALA A 46 -9.81 -8.38 0.49
C ALA A 46 -9.29 -7.04 -0.07
N ALA A 47 -10.04 -6.41 -0.98
CA ALA A 47 -9.68 -5.11 -1.55
C ALA A 47 -9.71 -3.99 -0.48
N ARG A 48 -10.74 -3.96 0.36
CA ARG A 48 -10.85 -2.98 1.46
C ARG A 48 -9.69 -3.10 2.46
N SER A 49 -9.32 -4.32 2.84
CA SER A 49 -8.19 -4.54 3.76
C SER A 49 -6.85 -4.11 3.15
N GLN A 50 -6.66 -4.30 1.84
CA GLN A 50 -5.46 -3.83 1.14
C GLN A 50 -5.42 -2.30 0.99
N ALA A 51 -6.57 -1.67 0.70
CA ALA A 51 -6.69 -0.22 0.65
C ALA A 51 -6.34 0.41 2.02
N ALA A 52 -6.91 -0.12 3.11
CA ALA A 52 -6.62 0.35 4.46
C ALA A 52 -5.12 0.27 4.82
N LEU A 53 -4.44 -0.82 4.44
CA LEU A 53 -2.99 -0.96 4.63
C LEU A 53 -2.19 0.06 3.80
N THR A 54 -2.64 0.36 2.59
CA THR A 54 -1.98 1.33 1.71
C THR A 54 -2.14 2.76 2.25
N ASP A 55 -3.33 3.10 2.73
CA ASP A 55 -3.59 4.40 3.35
C ASP A 55 -2.80 4.55 4.65
N ALA A 56 -2.70 3.48 5.44
CA ALA A 56 -1.87 3.44 6.63
C ALA A 56 -0.39 3.64 6.30
N LEU A 57 0.14 2.97 5.27
CA LEU A 57 1.52 3.16 4.82
C LEU A 57 1.77 4.58 4.32
N ARG A 58 0.79 5.20 3.65
CA ARG A 58 0.88 6.59 3.21
C ARG A 58 0.95 7.53 4.41
N SER A 59 0.02 7.41 5.36
CA SER A 59 0.03 8.21 6.60
C SER A 59 1.34 8.06 7.36
N ALA A 60 1.83 6.82 7.50
CA ALA A 60 3.11 6.52 8.12
C ALA A 60 4.31 7.17 7.40
N SER A 61 4.28 7.16 6.07
CA SER A 61 5.30 7.83 5.24
C SER A 61 5.26 9.35 5.41
N ASP A 62 4.06 9.91 5.52
CA ASP A 62 3.85 11.36 5.66
C ASP A 62 4.35 11.85 7.04
N GLU A 63 4.16 11.07 8.10
CA GLU A 63 4.76 11.33 9.42
C GLU A 63 6.29 11.37 9.35
N VAL A 64 6.93 10.39 8.71
CA VAL A 64 8.40 10.41 8.51
C VAL A 64 8.84 11.59 7.66
N THR A 65 8.04 11.95 6.63
CA THR A 65 8.36 13.06 5.73
C THR A 65 8.26 14.42 6.41
N THR A 66 7.33 14.59 7.36
CA THR A 66 7.10 15.85 8.08
C THR A 66 7.93 15.97 9.37
N ALA A 67 8.39 14.85 9.93
CA ALA A 67 9.26 14.84 11.09
C ALA A 67 10.59 15.56 10.82
N PRO A 68 11.19 16.25 11.80
CA PRO A 68 12.47 16.90 11.63
C PRO A 68 13.56 15.86 11.28
N TYR A 69 14.50 16.25 10.42
CA TYR A 69 15.59 15.38 10.04
C TYR A 69 16.42 14.98 11.27
N ALA A 70 16.48 13.67 11.52
CA ALA A 70 17.34 13.07 12.53
C ALA A 70 18.36 12.14 11.84
N PRO A 71 19.68 12.43 11.94
CA PRO A 71 20.70 11.59 11.34
C PRO A 71 20.75 10.23 12.02
N CYS A 72 20.61 9.15 11.23
CA CYS A 72 20.54 7.78 11.76
C CYS A 72 19.51 7.59 12.88
N ALA A 73 18.31 8.12 12.67
CA ALA A 73 17.18 7.90 13.56
C ALA A 73 16.98 6.40 13.85
N GLY A 74 16.86 6.04 15.13
CA GLY A 74 16.70 4.66 15.61
C GLY A 74 18.00 3.90 15.86
N PHE A 75 19.17 4.45 15.50
CA PHE A 75 20.45 3.75 15.64
C PHE A 75 21.49 4.49 16.47
N ALA A 76 21.63 5.82 16.32
CA ALA A 76 22.77 6.56 16.88
C ALA A 76 22.43 7.50 18.07
N SER A 77 21.17 7.65 18.49
CA SER A 77 20.81 8.69 19.48
C SER A 77 19.56 8.44 20.33
N GLY A 78 18.94 7.25 20.23
CA GLY A 78 17.63 7.01 20.87
C GLY A 78 16.47 7.85 20.29
N VAL A 79 16.76 8.75 19.34
CA VAL A 79 15.75 9.48 18.56
C VAL A 79 15.37 8.62 17.37
N ALA A 80 14.13 8.17 17.31
CA ALA A 80 13.57 7.42 16.18
C ALA A 80 12.44 8.22 15.56
N TYR A 81 12.20 8.03 14.26
CA TYR A 81 10.93 8.47 13.68
C TYR A 81 9.82 7.66 14.31
N ALA A 82 9.06 8.29 15.19
CA ALA A 82 7.85 7.72 15.74
C ALA A 82 6.81 7.71 14.63
N VAL A 83 6.26 6.53 14.37
CA VAL A 83 5.19 6.35 13.39
C VAL A 83 4.03 5.69 14.10
N ALA A 84 2.88 6.35 14.14
CA ALA A 84 1.73 5.91 14.91
C ALA A 84 0.47 5.93 14.05
N VAL A 85 0.14 4.79 13.44
CA VAL A 85 -1.07 4.65 12.63
C VAL A 85 -2.10 3.78 13.36
N PRO A 86 -3.33 4.26 13.62
CA PRO A 86 -4.34 3.47 14.31
C PRO A 86 -4.66 2.15 13.60
N GLY A 87 -4.77 1.07 14.38
CA GLY A 87 -5.22 -0.24 13.88
C GLY A 87 -4.20 -1.04 13.08
N VAL A 88 -2.96 -0.56 12.94
CA VAL A 88 -1.86 -1.29 12.30
C VAL A 88 -0.58 -1.17 13.13
N THR A 89 0.32 -2.14 12.99
CA THR A 89 1.67 -2.02 13.55
C THR A 89 2.56 -1.34 12.52
N ALA A 90 2.97 -0.10 12.78
CA ALA A 90 3.92 0.64 11.95
C ALA A 90 5.29 0.68 12.62
N SER A 91 6.36 0.58 11.82
CA SER A 91 7.73 0.66 12.31
C SER A 91 8.67 1.15 11.22
N VAL A 92 9.79 1.74 11.63
CA VAL A 92 10.92 2.05 10.75
C VAL A 92 11.91 0.90 10.83
N SER A 93 12.16 0.23 9.71
CA SER A 93 12.93 -1.01 9.66
C SER A 93 14.37 -0.80 9.17
N ALA A 94 14.64 0.25 8.41
CA ALA A 94 15.98 0.56 7.93
C ALA A 94 16.17 2.06 7.72
N VAL A 95 17.35 2.57 8.11
CA VAL A 95 17.83 3.90 7.75
C VAL A 95 19.17 3.72 7.04
N VAL A 96 19.24 4.13 5.78
CA VAL A 96 20.42 4.03 4.93
C VAL A 96 20.86 5.42 4.50
N ARG A 97 22.15 5.71 4.65
CA ARG A 97 22.75 6.97 4.22
C ARG A 97 23.68 6.75 3.02
N PRO A 98 23.99 7.79 2.24
CA PRO A 98 25.09 7.72 1.28
C PRO A 98 26.41 7.47 2.00
N ALA A 99 27.18 6.50 1.52
CA ALA A 99 28.57 6.23 1.91
C ALA A 99 29.59 7.08 1.11
N ALA A 100 29.11 7.83 0.13
CA ALA A 100 29.87 8.72 -0.74
C ALA A 100 29.01 9.95 -1.07
N PRO A 101 29.61 11.10 -1.41
CA PRO A 101 28.85 12.31 -1.68
C PRO A 101 27.92 12.12 -2.87
N PRO A 102 26.66 12.57 -2.77
CA PRO A 102 25.73 12.51 -3.89
C PRO A 102 26.22 13.40 -5.03
N VAL A 103 26.10 12.91 -6.26
CA VAL A 103 26.30 13.73 -7.45
C VAL A 103 25.11 14.68 -7.56
N LEU A 104 25.29 15.92 -7.08
CA LEU A 104 24.31 16.99 -7.29
C LEU A 104 24.30 17.35 -8.78
N GLY A 105 23.28 16.90 -9.52
CA GLY A 105 22.91 17.51 -10.78
C GLY A 105 22.32 18.89 -10.48
N ALA A 106 23.16 19.93 -10.49
CA ALA A 106 22.82 21.36 -10.40
C ALA A 106 21.46 21.68 -9.75
N ALA A 107 21.34 21.50 -8.43
CA ALA A 107 20.24 22.06 -7.64
C ALA A 107 20.81 23.24 -6.85
N GLY A 108 20.43 24.46 -7.24
CA GLY A 108 20.96 25.72 -6.70
C GLY A 108 20.47 26.11 -5.30
N ALA A 109 20.16 25.14 -4.43
CA ALA A 109 19.77 25.41 -3.05
C ALA A 109 20.70 24.63 -2.09
N PRO A 110 21.35 25.31 -1.12
CA PRO A 110 22.14 24.62 -0.12
C PRO A 110 21.23 23.69 0.71
N VAL A 111 21.67 22.46 0.90
CA VAL A 111 21.09 21.56 1.91
C VAL A 111 21.24 22.26 3.25
N ALA A 112 20.14 22.52 3.95
CA ALA A 112 20.18 23.17 5.25
C ALA A 112 21.08 22.35 6.20
N ALA A 113 21.94 23.06 6.92
CA ALA A 113 23.08 22.53 7.67
C ALA A 113 22.72 21.32 8.53
N SER A 114 23.15 20.12 8.12
CA SER A 114 23.52 19.07 9.07
C SER A 114 24.83 19.49 9.73
N ALA A 115 24.92 19.37 11.05
CA ALA A 115 26.20 19.52 11.74
C ALA A 115 27.14 18.43 11.21
N ILE A 116 28.24 18.84 10.56
CA ILE A 116 29.27 18.01 9.92
C ILE A 116 28.87 17.48 8.52
N LEU A 117 28.80 18.40 7.54
CA LEU A 117 28.89 18.02 6.12
C LEU A 117 30.30 17.50 5.81
N CYS A 118 30.40 16.37 5.11
CA CYS A 118 31.67 15.85 4.62
C CYS A 118 32.24 16.67 3.47
N ASP A 119 33.55 16.56 3.26
CA ASP A 119 34.20 16.98 2.02
C ASP A 119 33.57 16.29 0.80
N VAL A 120 33.30 17.08 -0.23
CA VAL A 120 32.64 16.63 -1.47
C VAL A 120 33.70 16.19 -2.48
N THR A 121 33.93 14.89 -2.64
CA THR A 121 34.75 14.32 -3.74
C THR A 121 33.90 13.43 -4.64
N ARG A 122 33.89 13.65 -5.97
CA ARG A 122 33.03 12.90 -6.92
C ARG A 122 33.11 11.37 -6.73
N GLY A 123 31.96 10.70 -6.60
CA GLY A 123 31.89 9.25 -6.49
C GLY A 123 30.48 8.67 -6.70
N THR A 124 30.39 7.34 -6.75
CA THR A 124 29.13 6.60 -6.82
C THR A 124 28.50 6.49 -5.43
N VAL A 125 27.18 6.72 -5.34
CA VAL A 125 26.43 6.58 -4.10
C VAL A 125 26.29 5.10 -3.74
N ALA A 126 27.23 4.57 -2.98
CA ALA A 126 27.02 3.32 -2.25
C ALA A 126 26.21 3.64 -0.97
N GLY A 127 25.23 2.82 -0.60
CA GLY A 127 24.50 3.02 0.66
C GLY A 127 25.26 2.40 1.84
N SER A 128 25.38 3.12 2.95
CA SER A 128 25.80 2.56 4.23
C SER A 128 24.60 2.48 5.17
N SER A 129 24.38 1.30 5.77
CA SER A 129 23.40 1.14 6.84
C SER A 129 23.85 1.91 8.08
N CYS A 130 22.92 2.57 8.76
CA CYS A 130 23.17 3.09 10.09
C CYS A 130 23.45 1.95 11.06
N THR A 131 24.56 2.02 11.81
CA THR A 131 24.86 1.15 12.95
C THR A 131 25.03 2.02 14.21
N PRO A 132 24.82 1.47 15.42
CA PRO A 132 25.02 2.21 16.67
C PRO A 132 26.47 2.72 16.82
N ASP A 133 27.43 2.00 16.25
CA ASP A 133 28.85 2.36 16.23
C ASP A 133 29.29 3.10 14.95
N ALA A 134 28.36 3.37 14.01
CA ALA A 134 28.66 4.20 12.84
C ALA A 134 28.86 5.63 13.32
N GLY A 135 30.09 5.90 13.73
CA GLY A 135 30.59 7.21 14.11
C GLY A 135 30.01 8.27 13.18
N GLN A 136 29.40 9.27 13.81
CA GLN A 136 28.82 10.47 13.24
C GLN A 136 29.87 11.35 12.54
N VAL A 137 30.86 10.79 11.84
CA VAL A 137 31.94 11.61 11.28
C VAL A 137 31.42 12.46 10.12
N CYS A 138 30.28 12.09 9.55
CA CYS A 138 29.89 12.57 8.24
C CYS A 138 28.40 12.32 7.90
N ASP A 139 27.64 13.39 7.64
CA ASP A 139 26.26 13.31 7.16
C ASP A 139 26.05 14.22 5.94
N TYR A 140 25.58 13.64 4.83
CA TYR A 140 25.27 14.37 3.59
C TYR A 140 23.89 15.03 3.61
N GLY A 141 23.18 14.99 4.75
CA GLY A 141 21.88 15.63 4.92
C GLY A 141 20.78 14.96 4.11
N ILE A 142 20.98 13.73 3.66
CA ILE A 142 19.99 12.89 2.98
C ILE A 142 20.04 11.46 3.52
N GLN A 143 18.89 10.83 3.68
CA GLN A 143 18.80 9.43 4.07
C GLN A 143 17.55 8.76 3.49
N ARG A 144 17.65 7.46 3.25
CA ARG A 144 16.52 6.60 2.89
C ARG A 144 16.01 5.91 4.14
N VAL A 145 14.74 6.09 4.44
CA VAL A 145 14.03 5.50 5.58
C VAL A 145 13.01 4.51 5.05
N THR A 146 13.14 3.24 5.40
CA THR A 146 12.15 2.21 5.04
C THR A 146 11.11 2.12 6.14
N VAL A 147 9.87 2.48 5.78
CA VAL A 147 8.69 2.41 6.64
C VAL A 147 7.94 1.13 6.33
N THR A 148 7.61 0.37 7.37
CA THR A 148 6.89 -0.89 7.26
C THR A 148 5.63 -0.84 8.09
N VAL A 149 4.49 -1.19 7.48
CA VAL A 149 3.21 -1.37 8.17
C VAL A 149 2.74 -2.80 8.06
N SER A 150 2.16 -3.33 9.12
CA SER A 150 1.64 -4.69 9.15
C SER A 150 0.29 -4.77 9.85
N ALA A 151 -0.63 -5.55 9.28
CA ALA A 151 -1.92 -5.87 9.88
C ALA A 151 -2.46 -7.19 9.32
N ALA A 152 -3.10 -7.99 10.18
CA ALA A 152 -3.74 -9.25 9.81
C ALA A 152 -2.86 -10.20 8.95
N GLY A 153 -1.57 -10.31 9.29
CA GLY A 153 -0.60 -11.17 8.59
C GLY A 153 -0.13 -10.64 7.23
N ARG A 154 -0.50 -9.42 6.85
CA ARG A 154 0.02 -8.73 5.66
C ARG A 154 0.96 -7.62 6.08
N THR A 155 2.01 -7.43 5.27
CA THR A 155 3.04 -6.42 5.51
C THR A 155 3.30 -5.66 4.22
N LEU A 156 3.35 -4.34 4.30
CA LEU A 156 3.77 -3.47 3.21
C LEU A 156 4.92 -2.59 3.68
N SER A 157 5.88 -2.33 2.80
CA SER A 157 7.02 -1.46 3.06
C SER A 157 7.18 -0.42 1.97
N ARG A 158 7.62 0.78 2.33
CA ARG A 158 7.93 1.87 1.40
C ARG A 158 9.19 2.60 1.83
N ASP A 159 10.02 2.93 0.85
CA ASP A 159 11.17 3.81 1.04
C ASP A 159 10.74 5.27 0.97
N VAL A 160 11.13 6.04 1.98
CA VAL A 160 10.94 7.49 2.10
C VAL A 160 12.31 8.14 2.10
N TRP A 161 12.53 9.12 1.22
CA TRP A 161 13.77 9.91 1.21
C TRP A 161 13.57 11.16 2.07
N LYS A 162 14.46 11.36 3.04
CA LYS A 162 14.41 12.49 3.96
C LYS A 162 15.67 13.34 3.82
N GLY A 163 15.50 14.65 3.67
CA GLY A 163 16.57 15.63 3.63
C GLY A 163 16.63 16.51 4.87
N ALA A 164 17.79 17.08 5.19
CA ALA A 164 18.00 17.98 6.33
C ALA A 164 17.30 19.34 6.18
N GLY A 165 16.89 19.71 4.96
CA GLY A 165 16.18 20.97 4.66
C GLY A 165 14.68 20.84 4.38
N THR A 166 14.08 19.69 4.65
CA THR A 166 12.64 19.38 4.47
C THR A 166 12.06 18.94 5.78
#